data_AF-A0A2V5R7H1-F1
#
_entry.id   AF-A0A2V5R7H1-F1
#
_cell.length_a   1.000
_cell.length_b   1.000
_cell.length_c   1.000
_cell.angle_alpha   90.00
_cell.angle_beta   90.00
_cell.angle_gamma   90.00
#
_symmetry.space_group_name_H-M   'P 1'
#
loop_
_entity.id
_entity.type
_entity.pdbx_description
1 polymer ?
#
loop_
_entity_poly.entity_id
_entity_poly.type
_entity_poly.pdbx_seq_one_letter_code
_entity_poly.pdbx_strand_id
1 'polypeptide(L)' 'NGKGDELMYDRHFIVTSGLPFTELKTRSLIDTRARAANDSPDFSKLIREGLPGAFPSDASGQ' A
#
# COMPACT_ATOMS: atom_id res chain seq x y z
N ASN A 1 9.11 -11.68 18.11
CA ASN A 1 9.86 -11.17 16.94
C ASN A 1 8.90 -10.60 15.92
N GLY A 2 9.06 -9.34 15.50
CA GLY A 2 8.13 -8.60 14.64
C GLY A 2 8.81 -7.86 13.49
N LYS A 3 9.85 -8.47 12.89
CA LYS A 3 10.71 -7.88 11.83
C LYS A 3 10.47 -8.51 10.44
N GLY A 4 9.30 -9.12 10.24
CA GLY A 4 9.00 -9.81 8.98
C GLY A 4 8.99 -8.84 7.79
N ASP A 5 8.45 -7.65 7.99
CA ASP A 5 8.42 -6.56 7.03
C ASP A 5 9.82 -6.03 6.67
N GLU A 6 10.68 -5.83 7.67
CA GLU A 6 12.08 -5.47 7.47
C GLU A 6 12.81 -6.50 6.59
N LEU A 7 12.65 -7.79 6.89
CA LEU A 7 13.29 -8.87 6.12
C LEU A 7 12.79 -8.91 4.66
N MET A 8 11.49 -8.71 4.45
CA MET A 8 10.90 -8.70 3.10
C MET A 8 11.40 -7.50 2.28
N TYR A 9 11.60 -6.34 2.92
CA TYR A 9 12.21 -5.17 2.28
C TYR A 9 13.66 -5.45 1.87
N ASP A 10 14.49 -5.94 2.79
CA ASP A 10 15.92 -6.21 2.53
C ASP A 10 16.12 -7.24 1.41
N ARG A 11 15.23 -8.23 1.33
CA ARG A 11 15.25 -9.27 0.29
C ARG A 11 14.52 -8.87 -0.99
N HIS A 12 14.02 -7.64 -1.08
CA HIS A 12 13.30 -7.11 -2.24
C HIS A 12 12.07 -7.95 -2.62
N PHE A 13 11.41 -8.57 -1.63
CA PHE A 13 10.18 -9.33 -1.82
C PHE A 13 8.91 -8.48 -1.85
N ILE A 14 9.04 -7.17 -1.60
CA ILE A 14 7.95 -6.19 -1.71
C ILE A 14 8.32 -5.07 -2.67
N VAL A 15 7.31 -4.46 -3.28
CA VAL A 15 7.50 -3.28 -4.14
C VAL A 15 7.93 -2.10 -3.27
N THR A 16 9.12 -1.56 -3.52
CA THR A 16 9.69 -0.47 -2.73
C THR A 16 9.44 0.90 -3.33
N SER A 17 9.16 0.97 -4.65
CA SER A 17 9.08 2.24 -5.40
C SER A 17 10.32 3.14 -5.21
N GLY A 18 11.48 2.55 -4.91
CA GLY A 18 12.72 3.28 -4.60
C GLY A 18 12.73 4.02 -3.26
N LEU A 19 11.72 3.82 -2.40
CA LEU A 19 11.61 4.48 -1.11
C LEU A 19 12.43 3.74 -0.04
N PRO A 20 13.06 4.47 0.92
CA PRO A 20 13.62 3.88 2.12
C PRO A 20 12.55 3.13 2.94
N PHE A 21 12.94 2.06 3.64
CA PHE A 21 12.01 1.21 4.41
C PHE A 21 11.07 1.98 5.34
N THR A 22 11.59 2.91 6.14
CA THR A 22 10.78 3.71 7.08
C THR A 22 9.70 4.53 6.37
N GLU A 23 10.04 5.10 5.21
CA GLU A 23 9.11 5.89 4.41
C GLU A 23 8.07 4.99 3.73
N LEU A 24 8.52 3.87 3.15
CA LEU A 24 7.65 2.86 2.54
C LEU A 24 6.63 2.35 3.56
N LYS A 25 7.07 1.99 4.77
CA LYS A 25 6.20 1.51 5.85
C LYS A 25 5.16 2.54 6.22
N THR A 26 5.57 3.79 6.44
CA THR A 26 4.66 4.88 6.82
C THR A 26 3.59 5.11 5.75
N ARG A 27 3.97 5.19 4.47
CA ARG A 27 3.03 5.40 3.35
C ARG A 27 2.14 4.19 3.07
N SER A 28 2.60 2.99 3.43
CA SER A 28 1.88 1.74 3.19
C SER A 28 0.89 1.38 4.30
N LEU A 29 0.85 2.13 5.40
CA LEU A 29 -0.19 1.95 6.42
C LEU A 29 -1.55 2.35 5.84
N ILE A 30 -2.49 1.41 5.90
CA ILE A 30 -3.86 1.60 5.41
C ILE A 30 -4.90 1.67 6.52
N ASP A 31 -4.53 1.51 7.79
CA ASP A 31 -5.46 1.39 8.92
C ASP A 31 -6.57 2.45 8.91
N THR A 32 -6.21 3.72 8.73
CA THR A 32 -7.17 4.82 8.66
C THR A 32 -8.10 4.69 7.45
N ARG A 33 -7.56 4.36 6.27
CA ARG A 33 -8.34 4.16 5.04
C ARG A 33 -9.25 2.94 5.15
N ALA A 34 -8.76 1.84 5.71
CA ALA A 34 -9.53 0.61 5.91
C ALA A 34 -10.70 0.83 6.87
N ARG A 35 -10.47 1.53 7.99
CA ARG A 35 -11.55 1.90 8.93
C ARG A 35 -12.58 2.82 8.28
N ALA A 36 -12.14 3.78 7.47
CA ALA A 36 -13.05 4.67 6.76
C ALA A 36 -13.86 3.95 5.66
N ALA A 37 -13.24 3.02 4.94
CA ALA A 37 -13.90 2.25 3.89
C ALA A 37 -14.89 1.21 4.43
N ASN A 38 -14.62 0.61 5.60
CA ASN A 38 -15.49 -0.34 6.30
C ASN A 38 -16.15 -1.38 5.36
N ASP A 39 -17.48 -1.38 5.26
CA ASP A 39 -18.26 -2.33 4.45
C ASP A 39 -18.53 -1.82 3.02
N SER A 40 -17.77 -0.82 2.56
CA SER A 40 -17.93 -0.27 1.21
C SER A 40 -17.69 -1.36 0.15
N PRO A 41 -18.54 -1.48 -0.88
CA PRO A 41 -18.28 -2.36 -2.02
C PRO A 41 -16.99 -1.98 -2.76
N ASP A 42 -16.53 -0.73 -2.63
CA ASP A 42 -15.29 -0.22 -3.21
C ASP A 42 -14.08 -0.33 -2.28
N PHE A 43 -14.17 -1.09 -1.17
CA PHE A 43 -13.14 -1.15 -0.13
C PHE A 43 -11.71 -1.28 -0.69
N SER A 44 -11.51 -2.24 -1.59
CA SER A 44 -10.20 -2.51 -2.22
C SER A 44 -9.63 -1.32 -2.98
N LYS A 45 -10.48 -0.54 -3.66
CA LYS A 45 -10.06 0.66 -4.40
C LYS A 45 -9.66 1.75 -3.41
N LEU A 46 -10.50 2.01 -2.41
CA LEU A 46 -10.31 3.06 -1.42
C LEU A 46 -9.05 2.87 -0.56
N ILE A 47 -8.72 1.63 -0.17
CA ILE A 47 -7.54 1.38 0.66
C ILE A 47 -6.21 1.43 -0.11
N ARG A 48 -6.23 1.22 -1.42
CA ARG A 48 -5.02 1.20 -2.26
C ARG A 48 -4.70 2.54 -2.89
N GLU A 49 -5.64 3.46 -2.94
CA GLU A 49 -5.44 4.80 -3.48
C GLU A 49 -4.26 5.50 -2.79
N GLY A 50 -3.26 5.90 -3.57
CA GLY A 50 -2.05 6.57 -3.07
C GLY A 50 -1.00 5.65 -2.43
N LEU A 51 -1.15 4.31 -2.49
CA LEU A 51 -0.08 3.40 -2.08
C LEU A 51 1.12 3.46 -3.06
N PRO A 52 2.37 3.37 -2.55
CA PRO A 52 3.53 3.21 -3.42
C PRO A 52 3.38 1.98 -4.32
N GLY A 53 3.56 2.15 -5.63
CA GLY A 53 3.44 1.06 -6.61
C GLY A 53 2.01 0.64 -6.94
N ALA A 54 0.98 1.26 -6.34
CA ALA A 54 -0.36 1.17 -6.90
C ALA A 54 -0.36 1.92 -8.22
N PHE A 55 -0.47 1.20 -9.33
CA PHE A 55 -0.71 1.81 -10.62
C PHE A 55 -2.01 2.61 -10.53
N PRO A 56 -2.09 3.80 -11.16
CA PRO A 56 -3.38 4.47 -11.32
C PRO A 56 -4.33 3.44 -11.94
N SER A 57 -5.42 3.11 -11.23
CA SER A 57 -6.48 2.27 -11.78
C SER A 57 -6.84 2.87 -13.13
N ASP A 58 -6.70 2.11 -14.21
CA ASP A 58 -6.82 2.57 -15.59
C ASP A 58 -7.87 3.69 -15.73
N ALA A 59 -7.39 4.93 -15.72
CA ALA A 59 -8.14 6.05 -16.26
C ALA A 59 -7.91 5.99 -17.77
N SER A 60 -8.54 5.01 -18.40
CA SER A 60 -8.61 4.87 -19.85
C SER A 60 -9.88 4.11 -20.21
N GLY A 61 -10.86 4.86 -20.72
CA GLY A 61 -11.95 4.35 -21.54
C GLY A 61 -13.33 4.40 -20.88
N GLN A 62 -13.94 5.59 -20.85
CA GLN A 62 -15.16 5.94 -21.61
C GLN A 62 -15.18 7.46 -21.81
#